data_AF-A0A849SVW5-F1
#
_entry.id   AF-A0A849SVW5-F1
#
_cell.length_a   1.000
_cell.length_b   1.000
_cell.length_c   1.000
_cell.angle_alpha   90.00
_cell.angle_beta   90.00
_cell.angle_gamma   90.00
#
_symmetry.space_group_name_H-M   'P 1'
#
loop_
_entity.id
_entity.type
_entity.pdbx_description
1 polymer ?
#
loop_
_entity_poly.entity_id
_entity_poly.type
_entity_poly.pdbx_seq_one_letter_code
_entity_poly.pdbx_strand_id
1 'polypeptide(L)'
;MNISFEESGLMFGPFEALSLFRIEKSKGYIQIQQNTKIAEFLWLSASNKLWVVEAKSSIPKPGTKEYDNYFDEIKFKFINSLALTINGYLKRNMTIYDEFPAKFSSLNWSEIDLRLTLIISNVPRADLPPITDKFRKLMLSTRKIWKIEETSVSVLNKEEAIKVGLASP
;
A
#
# COMPACT_ATOMS: atom_id res chain seq x y z
N MET A 1 -12.12 -18.21 3.83
CA MET A 1 -10.71 -18.51 4.19
C MET A 1 -10.03 -17.20 4.53
N ASN A 2 -9.29 -17.16 5.64
CA ASN A 2 -8.51 -15.99 6.03
C ASN A 2 -7.02 -16.23 5.78
N ILE A 3 -6.28 -15.17 5.48
CA ILE A 3 -4.86 -15.17 5.15
C ILE A 3 -4.14 -14.25 6.13
N SER A 4 -3.07 -14.75 6.73
CA SER A 4 -2.07 -13.97 7.44
C SER A 4 -0.69 -14.25 6.83
N PHE A 5 0.20 -13.26 6.85
CA PHE A 5 1.55 -13.40 6.30
C PHE A 5 2.50 -12.43 6.99
N GLU A 6 3.77 -12.82 7.07
CA GLU A 6 4.83 -11.95 7.61
C GLU A 6 5.44 -11.11 6.49
N GLU A 7 5.65 -9.82 6.77
CA GLU A 7 6.39 -8.91 5.90
C GLU A 7 7.04 -7.80 6.75
N SER A 8 8.31 -7.47 6.49
CA SER A 8 9.06 -6.44 7.24
C SER A 8 9.01 -6.56 8.79
N GLY A 9 8.94 -7.79 9.31
CA GLY A 9 8.86 -8.06 10.76
C GLY A 9 7.47 -7.81 11.37
N LEU A 10 6.42 -7.73 10.55
CA LEU A 10 5.03 -7.56 10.95
C LEU A 10 4.20 -8.74 10.43
N MET A 11 3.29 -9.25 11.26
CA MET A 11 2.29 -10.22 10.84
C MET A 11 1.02 -9.49 10.40
N PHE A 12 0.76 -9.50 9.10
CA PHE A 12 -0.40 -8.87 8.47
C PHE A 12 -1.63 -9.78 8.50
N GLY A 13 -2.81 -9.16 8.55
CA GLY A 13 -4.08 -9.85 8.63
C GLY A 13 -4.49 -10.23 10.06
N PRO A 14 -5.42 -11.18 10.24
CA PRO A 14 -6.02 -12.02 9.20
C PRO A 14 -6.95 -11.23 8.25
N PHE A 15 -6.76 -11.42 6.96
CA PHE A 15 -7.62 -10.84 5.92
C PHE A 15 -8.45 -11.92 5.24
N GLU A 16 -9.68 -11.60 4.84
CA GLU A 16 -10.44 -12.49 3.97
C GLU A 16 -9.73 -12.63 2.63
N ALA A 17 -9.51 -13.85 2.14
CA ALA A 17 -8.78 -14.11 0.90
C ALA A 17 -9.35 -13.38 -0.32
N LEU A 18 -10.68 -13.24 -0.38
CA LEU A 18 -11.37 -12.54 -1.47
C LEU A 18 -11.22 -11.01 -1.43
N SER A 19 -10.60 -10.47 -0.38
CA SER A 19 -10.39 -9.05 -0.13
C SER A 19 -8.93 -8.63 -0.11
N LEU A 20 -7.99 -9.58 -0.30
CA LEU A 20 -6.56 -9.33 -0.22
C LEU A 20 -5.90 -9.63 -1.56
N PHE A 21 -5.25 -8.63 -2.14
CA PHE A 21 -4.40 -8.81 -3.33
C PHE A 21 -2.93 -8.59 -2.96
N ARG A 22 -2.15 -9.67 -2.84
CA ARG A 22 -0.69 -9.60 -2.62
C ARG A 22 0.01 -9.26 -3.93
N ILE A 23 -0.14 -8.01 -4.37
CA ILE A 23 0.29 -7.55 -5.71
C ILE A 23 1.77 -7.80 -5.96
N GLU A 24 2.64 -7.67 -4.95
CA GLU A 24 4.08 -7.96 -5.09
C GLU A 24 4.38 -9.43 -5.38
N LYS A 25 3.46 -10.33 -5.03
CA LYS A 25 3.56 -11.77 -5.30
C LYS A 25 2.72 -12.21 -6.51
N SER A 26 2.07 -11.28 -7.22
CA SER A 26 1.26 -11.59 -8.41
C SER A 26 2.14 -11.97 -9.60
N LYS A 27 1.68 -12.91 -10.42
CA LYS A 27 2.37 -13.33 -11.65
C LYS A 27 2.47 -12.16 -12.63
N GLY A 28 1.41 -11.36 -12.74
CA GLY A 28 1.39 -10.19 -13.63
C GLY A 28 2.46 -9.17 -13.26
N TYR A 29 2.72 -8.93 -11.96
CA TYR A 29 3.83 -8.08 -11.53
C TYR A 29 5.18 -8.74 -11.79
N ILE A 30 5.35 -10.03 -11.45
CA ILE A 30 6.60 -10.78 -11.64
C ILE A 30 7.09 -10.71 -13.10
N GLN A 31 6.19 -10.66 -14.08
CA GLN A 31 6.52 -10.50 -15.50
C GLN A 31 7.09 -9.11 -15.87
N ILE A 32 6.74 -8.06 -15.13
CA ILE A 32 7.12 -6.66 -15.42
C ILE A 32 8.02 -6.04 -14.34
N GLN A 33 8.45 -6.83 -13.35
CA GLN A 33 9.19 -6.36 -12.17
C GLN A 33 10.55 -5.74 -12.52
N GLN A 34 11.10 -6.03 -13.69
CA GLN A 34 12.36 -5.43 -14.12
C GLN A 34 12.21 -3.90 -14.21
N ASN A 35 13.00 -3.17 -13.41
CA ASN A 35 12.93 -1.71 -13.28
C ASN A 35 11.60 -1.15 -12.76
N THR A 36 10.72 -2.00 -12.23
CA THR A 36 9.44 -1.60 -11.63
C THR A 36 9.45 -1.95 -10.16
N LYS A 37 8.99 -1.03 -9.31
CA LYS A 37 8.77 -1.27 -7.89
C LYS A 37 7.28 -1.19 -7.60
N ILE A 38 6.76 -2.09 -6.75
CA ILE A 38 5.34 -2.18 -6.39
C ILE A 38 5.22 -2.26 -4.87
N ALA A 39 4.08 -1.83 -4.33
CA ALA A 39 3.77 -2.00 -2.91
C ALA A 39 3.51 -3.48 -2.58
N GLU A 40 3.63 -3.86 -1.31
CA GLU A 40 3.49 -5.25 -0.86
C GLU A 40 2.13 -5.86 -1.20
N PHE A 41 1.04 -5.16 -0.85
CA PHE A 41 -0.32 -5.66 -1.05
C PHE A 41 -1.37 -4.55 -1.10
N LEU A 42 -2.56 -4.94 -1.56
CA LEU A 42 -3.79 -4.18 -1.45
C LEU A 42 -4.81 -4.95 -0.63
N TRP A 43 -5.55 -4.28 0.23
CA TRP A 43 -6.61 -4.87 1.03
C TRP A 43 -7.89 -4.03 0.97
N LEU A 44 -9.01 -4.68 0.64
CA LEU A 44 -10.34 -4.09 0.66
C LEU A 44 -10.99 -4.38 2.01
N SER A 45 -11.11 -3.36 2.86
CA SER A 45 -11.78 -3.50 4.16
C SER A 45 -13.30 -3.67 3.99
N ALA A 46 -13.94 -4.20 5.03
CA ALA A 46 -15.41 -4.29 5.10
C ALA A 46 -16.09 -2.91 5.04
N SER A 47 -15.37 -1.83 5.35
CA SER A 47 -15.85 -0.44 5.29
C SER A 47 -15.61 0.25 3.95
N ASN A 48 -15.43 -0.54 2.88
CA ASN A 48 -15.18 -0.04 1.51
C ASN A 48 -13.98 0.91 1.43
N LYS A 49 -12.89 0.56 2.12
CA LYS A 49 -11.60 1.24 2.02
C LYS A 49 -10.62 0.34 1.31
N LEU A 50 -10.00 0.81 0.24
CA LEU A 50 -8.95 0.09 -0.44
C LEU A 50 -7.60 0.61 0.05
N TRP A 51 -6.97 -0.18 0.91
CA TRP A 51 -5.64 0.07 1.45
C TRP A 51 -4.60 -0.40 0.45
N VAL A 52 -3.74 0.50 0.00
CA VAL A 52 -2.47 0.18 -0.65
C VAL A 52 -1.41 0.25 0.43
N VAL A 53 -0.66 -0.83 0.63
CA VAL A 53 0.24 -0.95 1.77
C VAL A 53 1.65 -1.26 1.31
N GLU A 54 2.59 -0.41 1.74
CA GLU A 54 4.03 -0.67 1.68
C GLU A 54 4.54 -0.84 3.11
N ALA A 55 5.31 -1.90 3.36
CA ALA A 55 5.88 -2.16 4.68
C ALA A 55 7.41 -2.06 4.62
N LYS A 56 8.01 -1.47 5.66
CA LYS A 56 9.45 -1.35 5.86
C LYS A 56 9.79 -1.68 7.30
N SER A 57 10.95 -2.31 7.52
CA SER A 57 11.42 -2.63 8.88
C SER A 57 12.05 -1.42 9.59
N SER A 58 12.52 -0.43 8.81
CA SER A 58 13.22 0.74 9.31
C SER A 58 13.13 1.92 8.33
N ILE A 59 13.64 3.07 8.76
CA ILE A 59 13.74 4.31 7.99
C ILE A 59 15.16 4.88 8.14
N PRO A 60 15.80 5.38 7.05
CA PRO A 60 17.10 6.03 7.16
C PRO A 60 17.08 7.31 8.00
N LYS A 61 18.26 7.78 8.40
CA LYS A 61 18.39 9.03 9.16
C LYS A 61 17.89 10.21 8.33
N PRO A 62 17.03 11.09 8.86
CA PRO A 62 16.58 12.29 8.15
C PRO A 62 17.76 13.16 7.70
N GLY A 63 17.63 13.75 6.51
CA GLY A 63 18.62 14.67 5.93
C GLY A 63 19.80 14.00 5.21
N THR A 64 19.78 12.68 5.02
CA THR A 64 20.77 11.98 4.21
C THR A 64 20.24 11.66 2.81
N LYS A 65 21.14 11.38 1.86
CA LYS A 65 20.76 10.97 0.49
C LYS A 65 19.95 9.67 0.48
N GLU A 66 20.27 8.75 1.39
CA GLU A 66 19.55 7.48 1.56
C GLU A 66 18.11 7.71 1.99
N TYR A 67 17.86 8.72 2.82
CA TYR A 67 16.51 9.11 3.23
C TYR A 67 15.67 9.62 2.06
N ASP A 68 16.26 10.42 1.17
CA ASP A 68 15.55 10.91 -0.01
C ASP A 68 15.30 9.78 -1.02
N ASN A 69 16.32 8.95 -1.30
CA ASN A 69 16.16 7.75 -2.14
C ASN A 69 15.09 6.79 -1.61
N TYR A 70 15.02 6.62 -0.29
CA TYR A 70 14.01 5.79 0.38
C TYR A 70 12.59 6.28 0.09
N PHE A 71 12.36 7.59 0.19
CA PHE A 71 11.06 8.15 -0.15
C PHE A 71 10.76 8.09 -1.64
N ASP A 72 11.75 8.33 -2.50
CA ASP A 72 11.55 8.20 -3.96
C ASP A 72 11.14 6.77 -4.34
N GLU A 73 11.78 5.75 -3.76
CA GLU A 73 11.37 4.34 -3.93
C GLU A 73 9.92 4.11 -3.49
N ILE A 74 9.55 4.59 -2.30
CA ILE A 74 8.20 4.46 -1.76
C ILE A 74 7.18 5.12 -2.70
N LYS A 75 7.46 6.32 -3.19
CA LYS A 75 6.61 7.02 -4.15
C LYS A 75 6.38 6.16 -5.40
N PHE A 76 7.44 5.59 -5.97
CA PHE A 76 7.31 4.71 -7.13
C PHE A 76 6.45 3.49 -6.83
N LYS A 77 6.66 2.83 -5.68
CA LYS A 77 5.86 1.68 -5.26
C LYS A 77 4.37 2.00 -5.24
N PHE A 78 3.96 3.12 -4.62
CA PHE A 78 2.56 3.51 -4.56
C PHE A 78 1.96 3.88 -5.92
N ILE A 79 2.67 4.70 -6.70
CA ILE A 79 2.19 5.13 -8.02
C ILE A 79 2.02 3.92 -8.96
N ASN A 80 3.01 3.03 -8.98
CA ASN A 80 2.96 1.85 -9.82
C ASN A 80 1.89 0.87 -9.34
N SER A 81 1.65 0.72 -8.03
CA SER A 81 0.56 -0.12 -7.50
C SER A 81 -0.80 0.34 -7.97
N LEU A 82 -1.06 1.65 -7.86
CA LEU A 82 -2.29 2.24 -8.34
C LEU A 82 -2.45 2.06 -9.86
N ALA A 83 -1.39 2.33 -10.63
CA ALA A 83 -1.39 2.19 -12.08
C ALA A 83 -1.61 0.73 -12.51
N LEU A 84 -0.92 -0.23 -11.92
CA LEU A 84 -1.04 -1.64 -12.27
C LEU A 84 -2.43 -2.19 -11.92
N THR A 85 -2.98 -1.78 -10.78
CA THR A 85 -4.34 -2.15 -10.36
C THR A 85 -5.37 -1.59 -11.34
N ILE A 86 -5.27 -0.32 -11.75
CA ILE A 86 -6.19 0.22 -12.76
C ILE A 86 -5.99 -0.44 -14.13
N ASN A 87 -4.77 -0.76 -14.54
CA ASN A 87 -4.55 -1.49 -15.79
C ASN A 87 -5.18 -2.90 -15.77
N GLY A 88 -5.14 -3.59 -14.63
CA GLY A 88 -5.89 -4.83 -14.42
C GLY A 88 -7.39 -4.60 -14.50
N TYR A 89 -7.93 -3.61 -13.77
CA TYR A 89 -9.36 -3.30 -13.76
C TYR A 89 -9.91 -2.92 -15.15
N LEU A 90 -9.15 -2.13 -15.90
CA LEU A 90 -9.45 -1.76 -17.28
C LEU A 90 -9.18 -2.89 -18.29
N LYS A 91 -8.76 -4.09 -17.83
CA LYS A 91 -8.44 -5.26 -18.65
C LYS A 91 -7.34 -5.02 -19.68
N ARG A 92 -6.48 -4.02 -19.45
CA ARG A 92 -5.28 -3.76 -20.27
C ARG A 92 -4.15 -4.72 -19.94
N ASN A 93 -4.11 -5.20 -18.70
CA ASN A 93 -3.26 -6.30 -18.27
C ASN A 93 -4.14 -7.45 -17.79
N MET A 94 -4.42 -8.40 -18.69
CA MET A 94 -5.28 -9.55 -18.40
C MET A 94 -4.70 -10.46 -17.33
N THR A 95 -3.36 -10.61 -17.28
CA THR A 95 -2.72 -11.42 -16.23
C THR A 95 -3.01 -10.88 -14.83
N ILE A 96 -2.97 -9.55 -14.66
CA ILE A 96 -3.37 -8.94 -13.38
C ILE A 96 -4.86 -9.08 -13.12
N TYR A 97 -5.70 -8.85 -14.13
CA TYR A 97 -7.16 -9.00 -14.00
C TYR A 97 -7.56 -10.40 -13.55
N ASP A 98 -6.97 -11.44 -14.13
CA ASP A 98 -7.26 -12.84 -13.82
C ASP A 98 -6.80 -13.23 -12.40
N GLU A 99 -5.88 -12.48 -11.81
CA GLU A 99 -5.38 -12.67 -10.44
C GLU A 99 -6.13 -11.84 -9.39
N PHE A 100 -7.08 -10.99 -9.80
CA PHE A 100 -7.84 -10.20 -8.85
C PHE A 100 -8.66 -11.08 -7.91
N PRO A 101 -8.61 -10.80 -6.59
CA PRO A 101 -9.58 -11.37 -5.67
C PRO A 101 -11.00 -10.98 -6.10
N ALA A 102 -11.97 -11.85 -5.85
CA ALA A 102 -13.33 -11.67 -6.36
C ALA A 102 -13.96 -10.29 -6.05
N LYS A 103 -13.62 -9.68 -4.91
CA LYS A 103 -14.15 -8.36 -4.54
C LYS A 103 -13.48 -7.18 -5.27
N PHE A 104 -12.33 -7.38 -5.91
CA PHE A 104 -11.62 -6.32 -6.65
C PHE A 104 -12.24 -6.06 -8.02
N SER A 105 -12.72 -7.11 -8.69
CA SER A 105 -13.29 -7.01 -10.04
C SER A 105 -14.61 -6.23 -10.10
N SER A 106 -15.32 -6.13 -8.98
CA SER A 106 -16.58 -5.40 -8.83
C SER A 106 -16.45 -4.07 -8.07
N LEU A 107 -15.21 -3.59 -7.85
CA LEU A 107 -14.99 -2.32 -7.17
C LEU A 107 -15.64 -1.15 -7.91
N ASN A 108 -16.40 -0.36 -7.16
CA ASN A 108 -16.87 0.94 -7.64
C ASN A 108 -15.79 2.00 -7.39
N TRP A 109 -14.94 2.24 -8.39
CA TRP A 109 -13.83 3.19 -8.28
C TRP A 109 -14.26 4.65 -8.07
N SER A 110 -15.51 5.02 -8.36
CA SER A 110 -15.99 6.38 -8.10
C SER A 110 -16.34 6.62 -6.63
N GLU A 111 -16.51 5.58 -5.83
CA GLU A 111 -16.98 5.65 -4.43
C GLU A 111 -15.98 5.08 -3.43
N ILE A 112 -14.95 4.35 -3.90
CA ILE A 112 -13.97 3.71 -3.02
C ILE A 112 -13.08 4.73 -2.31
N ASP A 113 -12.90 4.54 -0.99
CA ASP A 113 -11.95 5.33 -0.20
C ASP A 113 -10.55 4.73 -0.30
N LEU A 114 -9.69 5.34 -1.13
CA LEU A 114 -8.31 4.91 -1.32
C LEU A 114 -7.43 5.36 -0.15
N ARG A 115 -6.76 4.41 0.51
CA ARG A 115 -5.83 4.65 1.61
C ARG A 115 -4.41 4.31 1.18
N LEU A 116 -3.49 5.28 1.18
CA LEU A 116 -2.07 5.06 0.90
C LEU A 116 -1.32 4.98 2.22
N THR A 117 -0.84 3.79 2.59
CA THR A 117 -0.33 3.55 3.93
C THR A 117 1.06 2.95 3.90
N LEU A 118 2.04 3.72 4.37
CA LEU A 118 3.39 3.24 4.63
C LEU A 118 3.44 2.74 6.08
N ILE A 119 3.94 1.53 6.31
CA ILE A 119 4.10 0.97 7.65
C ILE A 119 5.59 0.81 7.92
N ILE A 120 6.06 1.39 9.03
CA ILE A 120 7.44 1.29 9.47
C ILE A 120 7.44 0.72 10.89
N SER A 121 7.71 -0.58 11.01
CA SER A 121 7.43 -1.35 12.25
C SER A 121 8.04 -0.74 13.50
N ASN A 122 9.29 -0.29 13.42
CA ASN A 122 10.10 0.08 14.58
C ASN A 122 10.24 1.61 14.80
N VAL A 123 9.29 2.41 14.30
CA VAL A 123 9.31 3.87 14.51
C VAL A 123 8.50 4.26 15.76
N PRO A 124 9.07 5.06 16.69
CA PRO A 124 8.34 5.61 17.82
C PRO A 124 7.13 6.42 17.37
N ARG A 125 6.02 6.33 18.11
CA ARG A 125 4.78 7.05 17.78
C ARG A 125 4.98 8.57 17.68
N ALA A 126 5.88 9.13 18.49
CA ALA A 126 6.21 10.56 18.49
C ALA A 126 6.89 11.02 17.19
N ASP A 127 7.54 10.11 16.46
CA ASP A 127 8.25 10.41 15.21
C ASP A 127 7.34 10.24 13.98
N LEU A 128 6.16 9.62 14.11
CA LEU A 128 5.22 9.41 13.00
C LEU A 128 4.72 10.70 12.35
N PRO A 129 4.38 11.79 13.08
CA PRO A 129 3.85 13.01 12.47
C PRO A 129 4.77 13.63 11.41
N PRO A 130 6.07 13.93 11.67
CA PRO A 130 6.93 14.52 10.65
C PRO A 130 7.16 13.60 9.45
N ILE A 131 7.21 12.27 9.65
CA ILE A 131 7.35 11.30 8.56
C ILE A 131 6.07 11.26 7.71
N THR A 132 4.90 11.33 8.36
CA THR A 132 3.60 11.38 7.69
C THR A 132 3.47 12.66 6.86
N ASP A 133 3.90 13.80 7.37
CA ASP A 133 3.85 15.07 6.64
C ASP A 133 4.77 15.04 5.41
N LYS A 134 5.98 14.46 5.53
CA LYS A 134 6.85 14.25 4.36
C LYS A 134 6.19 13.32 3.33
N PHE A 135 5.61 12.20 3.77
CA PHE A 135 4.93 11.26 2.88
C PHE A 135 3.72 11.90 2.18
N ARG A 136 2.91 12.70 2.88
CA ARG A 136 1.79 13.45 2.30
C ARG A 136 2.24 14.45 1.24
N LYS A 137 3.32 15.20 1.50
CA LYS A 137 3.91 16.14 0.53
C LYS A 137 4.43 15.41 -0.70
N LEU A 138 5.11 14.29 -0.51
CA LEU A 138 5.62 13.45 -1.59
C LEU A 138 4.51 12.92 -2.50
N MET A 139 3.36 12.59 -1.92
CA MET A 139 2.19 12.07 -2.62
C MET A 139 1.21 13.15 -3.09
N LEU A 140 1.55 14.44 -2.98
CA LEU A 140 0.63 15.55 -3.27
C LEU A 140 0.03 15.48 -4.68
N SER A 141 0.86 15.25 -5.70
CA SER A 141 0.39 15.14 -7.09
C SER A 141 -0.54 13.94 -7.26
N THR A 142 -0.12 12.77 -6.79
CA THR A 142 -0.92 11.53 -6.81
C THR A 142 -2.26 11.74 -6.12
N ARG A 143 -2.28 12.34 -4.92
CA ARG A 143 -3.51 12.64 -4.20
C ARG A 143 -4.46 13.54 -4.98
N LYS A 144 -3.95 14.61 -5.59
CA LYS A 144 -4.79 15.51 -6.40
C LYS A 144 -5.38 14.82 -7.61
N ILE A 145 -4.59 14.02 -8.33
CA ILE A 145 -5.04 13.27 -9.51
C ILE A 145 -6.11 12.24 -9.14
N TRP A 146 -5.89 11.51 -8.05
CA TRP A 146 -6.77 10.43 -7.60
C TRP A 146 -7.89 10.88 -6.67
N LYS A 147 -8.00 12.19 -6.39
CA LYS A 147 -8.93 12.77 -5.40
C LYS A 147 -8.85 12.08 -4.02
N ILE A 148 -7.63 11.83 -3.55
CA ILE A 148 -7.38 11.19 -2.25
C ILE A 148 -7.23 12.27 -1.17
N GLU A 149 -8.03 12.13 -0.11
CA GLU A 149 -7.98 12.98 1.07
C GLU A 149 -6.62 12.95 1.78
N GLU A 150 -6.25 14.06 2.43
CA GLU A 150 -5.00 14.14 3.20
C GLU A 150 -4.88 13.09 4.28
N THR A 151 -5.98 12.88 4.99
CA THR A 151 -6.10 11.92 6.08
C THR A 151 -6.07 10.48 5.59
N SER A 152 -6.21 10.25 4.28
CA SER A 152 -6.08 8.94 3.63
C SER A 152 -4.64 8.59 3.22
N VAL A 153 -3.68 9.48 3.46
CA VAL A 153 -2.25 9.18 3.32
C VAL A 153 -1.59 9.22 4.69
N SER A 154 -1.08 8.06 5.13
CA SER A 154 -0.64 7.85 6.51
C SER A 154 0.64 7.03 6.61
N VAL A 155 1.41 7.28 7.68
CA VAL A 155 2.51 6.41 8.13
C VAL A 155 2.13 5.81 9.47
N LEU A 156 2.24 4.49 9.60
CA LEU A 156 1.91 3.75 10.82
C LEU A 156 3.14 3.01 11.33
N ASN A 157 3.22 2.81 12.64
CA ASN A 157 4.11 1.80 13.22
C ASN A 157 3.33 0.50 13.52
N LYS A 158 3.98 -0.48 14.15
CA LYS A 158 3.33 -1.76 14.52
C LYS A 158 2.03 -1.54 15.30
N GLU A 159 2.06 -0.73 16.35
CA GLU A 159 0.90 -0.49 17.23
C GLU A 159 -0.27 0.13 16.48
N GLU A 160 -0.01 1.16 15.66
CA GLU A 160 -1.05 1.82 14.89
C GLU A 160 -1.61 0.91 13.77
N ALA A 161 -0.76 0.08 13.15
CA ALA A 161 -1.20 -0.92 12.17
C ALA A 161 -2.14 -1.97 12.78
N ILE A 162 -1.88 -2.40 14.02
CA ILE A 162 -2.77 -3.31 14.77
C ILE A 162 -4.11 -2.62 15.06
N LYS A 163 -4.09 -1.37 15.53
CA LYS A 163 -5.32 -0.62 15.86
C LYS A 163 -6.27 -0.47 14.69
N VAL A 164 -5.75 -0.31 13.48
CA VAL A 164 -6.57 -0.18 12.25
C VAL A 164 -6.89 -1.52 11.59
N GLY A 165 -6.46 -2.64 12.18
CA GLY A 165 -6.75 -3.99 11.70
C GLY A 165 -5.92 -4.45 10.50
N LEU A 166 -4.79 -3.78 10.20
CA LEU A 166 -3.87 -4.21 9.14
C LEU A 166 -2.92 -5.31 9.63
N ALA A 167 -2.54 -5.27 10.91
CA ALA A 167 -1.65 -6.24 11.51
C ALA A 167 -2.29 -6.89 12.74
N SER A 168 -1.71 -8.02 13.15
CA SER A 168 -2.05 -8.70 14.40
C SER A 168 -0.89 -8.60 15.40
N PRO A 169 -1.16 -8.81 16.71
CA PRO A 169 -0.15 -8.73 17.77
C PRO A 169 1.10 -9.58 17.52
#